data_AF-A0A5S5CIU2-F1
#
_entry.id   AF-A0A5S5CIU2-F1
#
_cell.length_a   1.000
_cell.length_b   1.000
_cell.length_c   1.000
_cell.angle_alpha   90.00
_cell.angle_beta   90.00
_cell.angle_gamma   90.00
#
_symmetry.space_group_name_H-M   'P 1'
#
loop_
_entity.id
_entity.type
_entity.pdbx_description
1 polymer ?
#
loop_
_entity_poly.entity_id
_entity_poly.type
_entity_poly.pdbx_seq_one_letter_code
_entity_poly.pdbx_strand_id
1 'polypeptide(L)'
;MLPMEAETMGMLTIGFWTMMFAMFTVVFIMLLRDRRLEMIWILAHLIVFAMAVRSCLHAIGNRVHPIMASENNSWWLGIGGVLWAISMFLLLGGIVSLATGKIHAELALEANEKEGRPR
;
A
#
# COMPACT_ATOMS: atom_id res chain seq x y z
N MET A 1 25.76 14.72 -9.87
CA MET A 1 25.34 14.38 -8.50
C MET A 1 26.58 14.33 -7.62
N LEU A 2 26.52 14.80 -6.38
CA LEU A 2 27.61 14.60 -5.43
C LEU A 2 27.66 13.11 -5.05
N PRO A 3 28.85 12.52 -4.86
CA PRO A 3 29.00 11.07 -4.62
C PRO A 3 28.17 10.58 -3.42
N MET A 4 28.07 11.38 -2.36
CA MET A 4 27.30 11.05 -1.15
C MET A 4 25.77 11.01 -1.39
N GLU A 5 25.23 11.84 -2.30
CA GLU A 5 23.79 11.81 -2.62
C GLU A 5 23.42 10.58 -3.47
N ALA A 6 24.35 10.11 -4.31
CA ALA A 6 24.12 8.91 -5.13
C ALA A 6 24.05 7.63 -4.28
N GLU A 7 24.93 7.50 -3.29
CA GLU A 7 24.96 6.32 -2.41
C GLU A 7 23.76 6.28 -1.45
N THR A 8 23.35 7.42 -0.91
CA THR A 8 22.17 7.52 -0.04
C THR A 8 20.87 7.21 -0.79
N MET A 9 20.72 7.70 -2.01
CA MET A 9 19.57 7.38 -2.86
C MET A 9 19.54 5.92 -3.31
N GLY A 10 20.71 5.33 -3.56
CA GLY A 10 20.85 3.91 -3.82
C GLY A 10 20.40 3.05 -2.63
N MET A 11 20.87 3.38 -1.43
CA MET A 11 20.49 2.67 -0.20
C MET A 11 19.00 2.78 0.10
N LEU A 12 18.42 3.97 -0.05
CA LEU A 12 16.98 4.20 0.13
C LEU A 12 16.15 3.39 -0.87
N THR A 13 16.56 3.37 -2.13
CA THR A 13 15.88 2.62 -3.19
C THR A 13 15.93 1.13 -2.92
N ILE A 14 17.11 0.58 -2.61
CA ILE A 14 17.27 -0.85 -2.33
C ILE A 14 16.44 -1.27 -1.12
N GLY A 15 16.50 -0.51 -0.02
CA GLY A 15 15.72 -0.79 1.20
C GLY A 15 14.21 -0.72 0.97
N PHE A 16 13.75 0.21 0.13
CA PHE A 16 12.35 0.30 -0.24
C PHE A 16 11.89 -0.93 -1.04
N TRP A 17 12.66 -1.34 -2.06
CA TRP A 17 12.34 -2.49 -2.90
C TRP A 17 12.33 -3.80 -2.11
N THR A 18 13.28 -4.01 -1.20
CA THR A 18 13.32 -5.23 -0.36
C THR A 18 12.10 -5.30 0.56
N MET A 19 11.74 -4.19 1.20
CA MET A 19 10.57 -4.15 2.09
C MET A 19 9.25 -4.32 1.33
N MET A 20 9.11 -3.66 0.16
CA MET A 20 7.94 -3.85 -0.70
C MET A 20 7.82 -5.29 -1.18
N PHE A 21 8.92 -5.92 -1.58
CA PHE A 21 8.91 -7.32 -2.02
C PHE A 21 8.49 -8.27 -0.89
N ALA A 22 9.01 -8.06 0.33
CA ALA A 22 8.61 -8.83 1.50
C ALA A 22 7.10 -8.67 1.80
N MET A 23 6.59 -7.43 1.79
CA MET A 23 5.17 -7.13 2.01
C MET A 23 4.28 -7.77 0.94
N PHE A 24 4.65 -7.65 -0.34
CA PHE A 24 3.93 -8.32 -1.43
C PHE A 24 3.90 -9.84 -1.24
N THR A 25 5.02 -10.43 -0.86
CA THR A 25 5.13 -11.88 -0.65
C THR A 25 4.18 -12.35 0.45
N VAL A 26 4.16 -11.65 1.60
CA VAL A 26 3.28 -11.99 2.72
C VAL A 26 1.80 -11.87 2.31
N VAL A 27 1.41 -10.74 1.72
CA VAL A 27 0.02 -10.51 1.30
C VAL A 27 -0.40 -11.50 0.21
N PHE A 28 0.50 -11.82 -0.73
CA PHE A 28 0.23 -12.78 -1.80
C PHE A 28 0.06 -14.21 -1.28
N ILE A 29 0.92 -14.67 -0.38
CA ILE A 29 0.78 -15.98 0.27
C ILE A 29 -0.55 -16.07 1.01
N MET A 30 -0.89 -15.03 1.76
CA MET A 30 -2.10 -15.00 2.56
C MET A 30 -3.36 -14.90 1.67
N LEU A 31 -3.28 -14.25 0.49
CA LEU A 31 -4.34 -14.23 -0.52
C LEU A 31 -4.55 -15.62 -1.13
N LEU A 32 -3.48 -16.36 -1.42
CA LEU A 32 -3.57 -17.73 -1.93
C LEU A 32 -4.16 -18.69 -0.88
N ARG A 33 -3.85 -18.48 0.41
CA ARG A 33 -4.29 -19.33 1.51
C ARG A 33 -5.76 -19.13 1.84
N ASP A 34 -6.18 -17.89 2.08
CA ASP A 34 -7.54 -17.63 2.60
C ASP A 34 -8.53 -17.23 1.48
N ARG A 35 -8.05 -16.92 0.27
CA ARG A 35 -8.85 -16.43 -0.88
C ARG A 35 -9.86 -15.34 -0.54
N ARG A 36 -9.54 -14.54 0.49
CA ARG A 36 -10.36 -13.46 0.98
C ARG A 36 -10.31 -12.29 0.00
N LEU A 37 -11.45 -12.00 -0.63
CA LEU A 37 -11.59 -10.89 -1.58
C LEU A 37 -11.25 -9.54 -0.91
N GLU A 38 -11.37 -9.46 0.42
CA GLU A 38 -11.00 -8.30 1.22
C GLU A 38 -9.49 -7.99 1.11
N MET A 39 -8.66 -9.00 0.88
CA MET A 39 -7.21 -8.82 0.71
C MET A 39 -6.83 -8.20 -0.63
N ILE A 40 -7.73 -8.20 -1.62
CA ILE A 40 -7.52 -7.53 -2.90
C ILE A 40 -7.38 -6.02 -2.68
N TRP A 41 -8.12 -5.44 -1.72
CA TRP A 41 -8.00 -4.03 -1.36
C TRP A 41 -6.62 -3.68 -0.80
N ILE A 42 -6.06 -4.57 0.03
CA ILE A 42 -4.71 -4.42 0.60
C ILE A 42 -3.65 -4.55 -0.50
N LEU A 43 -3.84 -5.48 -1.43
CA LEU A 43 -2.95 -5.64 -2.58
C LEU A 43 -2.99 -4.41 -3.50
N ALA A 44 -4.18 -3.89 -3.80
CA ALA A 44 -4.37 -2.67 -4.57
C ALA A 44 -3.72 -1.46 -3.88
N HIS A 45 -3.88 -1.34 -2.56
CA HIS A 45 -3.20 -0.33 -1.74
C HIS A 45 -1.67 -0.39 -1.93
N LEU A 46 -1.06 -1.58 -1.82
CA LEU A 46 0.39 -1.77 -1.95
C LEU A 46 0.90 -1.38 -3.35
N ILE A 47 0.17 -1.74 -4.42
CA ILE A 47 0.54 -1.37 -5.79
C ILE A 47 0.53 0.17 -5.95
N VAL A 48 -0.54 0.83 -5.52
CA VAL A 48 -0.68 2.28 -5.65
C VAL A 48 0.33 3.01 -4.75
N PHE A 49 0.57 2.50 -3.55
CA PHE A 49 1.60 3.03 -2.65
C PHE A 49 3.00 2.93 -3.25
N ALA A 50 3.33 1.79 -3.87
CA ALA A 50 4.61 1.61 -4.53
C ALA A 50 4.83 2.61 -5.67
N MET A 51 3.79 2.88 -6.46
CA MET A 51 3.82 3.89 -7.52
C MET A 51 3.97 5.32 -6.96
N ALA A 52 3.32 5.63 -5.83
CA ALA A 52 3.48 6.90 -5.13
C ALA A 52 4.93 7.12 -4.69
N VAL A 53 5.52 6.13 -4.02
CA VAL A 53 6.89 6.21 -3.52
C VAL A 53 7.90 6.26 -4.65
N ARG A 54 7.69 5.52 -5.75
CA ARG A 54 8.52 5.62 -6.96
C ARG A 54 8.52 7.04 -7.53
N SER A 55 7.36 7.69 -7.56
CA SER A 55 7.22 9.07 -8.04
C SER A 55 7.97 10.05 -7.13
N CYS A 56 7.89 9.87 -5.81
CA CYS A 56 8.67 10.65 -4.85
C CYS A 56 10.19 10.42 -4.97
N LEU A 57 10.64 9.17 -5.08
CA LEU A 57 12.06 8.82 -5.29
C LEU A 57 12.59 9.45 -6.58
N HIS A 58 11.79 9.43 -7.66
CA HIS A 58 12.15 10.06 -8.92
C HIS A 58 12.27 11.58 -8.79
N ALA A 59 11.34 12.23 -8.10
CA ALA A 59 11.39 13.67 -7.84
C ALA A 59 12.63 14.07 -7.04
N ILE A 60 12.98 13.31 -5.99
CA ILE A 60 14.11 13.65 -5.12
C ILE A 60 15.45 13.39 -5.83
N GLY A 61 15.50 12.39 -6.72
CA GLY A 61 16.72 11.99 -7.45
C GLY A 61 17.05 12.86 -8.66
N ASN A 62 16.07 13.53 -9.27
CA ASN A 62 16.25 14.23 -10.54
C ASN A 62 16.81 15.67 -10.41
N ARG A 63 17.87 15.85 -9.61
CA ARG A 63 18.50 17.17 -9.36
C ARG A 63 19.44 17.65 -10.48
N VAL A 64 19.48 16.95 -11.62
CA VAL A 64 20.53 17.09 -12.64
C VAL A 64 20.30 18.25 -13.63
N HIS A 65 19.07 18.77 -13.75
CA HIS A 65 18.76 19.82 -14.74
C HIS A 65 18.54 21.21 -14.12
N PRO A 66 19.51 22.14 -14.21
CA PRO A 66 19.50 23.39 -13.45
C PRO A 66 18.44 24.42 -13.89
N ILE A 67 17.82 24.29 -15.06
CA ILE A 67 16.96 25.35 -15.63
C ILE A 67 15.45 25.14 -15.32
N MET A 68 15.02 23.92 -14.97
CA MET A 68 13.61 23.61 -14.64
C MET A 68 13.44 22.51 -13.56
N ALA A 69 14.48 22.21 -12.76
CA ALA A 69 14.41 21.14 -11.75
C ALA A 69 13.29 21.32 -10.71
N SER A 70 12.99 22.55 -10.29
CA SER A 70 12.01 22.79 -9.24
C SER A 70 10.57 22.51 -9.67
N GLU A 71 10.25 22.78 -10.94
CA GLU A 71 8.89 22.64 -11.47
C GLU A 71 8.58 21.17 -11.74
N ASN A 72 9.51 20.46 -12.39
CA ASN A 72 9.37 19.03 -12.68
C ASN A 72 9.37 18.20 -11.38
N ASN A 73 10.18 18.54 -10.39
CA ASN A 73 10.17 17.83 -9.11
C ASN A 73 8.88 18.07 -8.31
N SER A 74 8.34 19.29 -8.33
CA SER A 74 7.05 19.61 -7.70
C SER A 74 5.91 18.84 -8.36
N TRP A 75 5.94 18.66 -9.68
CA TRP A 75 4.95 17.86 -10.41
C TRP A 75 4.95 16.38 -9.98
N TRP A 76 6.13 15.75 -9.94
CA TRP A 76 6.27 14.36 -9.51
C TRP A 76 5.91 14.14 -8.04
N LEU A 77 6.24 15.10 -7.16
CA LEU A 77 5.80 15.08 -5.76
C LEU A 77 4.29 15.25 -5.63
N GLY A 78 3.68 16.14 -6.42
CA GLY A 78 2.23 16.33 -6.44
C GLY A 78 1.50 15.05 -6.85
N ILE A 79 1.95 14.40 -7.94
CA ILE A 79 1.42 13.10 -8.38
C ILE A 79 1.64 12.04 -7.30
N GLY A 80 2.85 11.97 -6.73
CA GLY A 80 3.15 11.05 -5.63
C GLY A 80 2.21 11.23 -4.44
N GLY A 81 1.92 12.47 -4.05
CA GLY A 81 1.00 12.80 -2.97
C GLY A 81 -0.45 12.40 -3.26
N VAL A 82 -0.94 12.63 -4.48
CA VAL A 82 -2.29 12.21 -4.90
C VAL A 82 -2.40 10.68 -4.92
N LEU A 83 -1.41 9.98 -5.48
CA LEU A 83 -1.38 8.51 -5.46
C LEU A 83 -1.33 7.97 -4.02
N TRP A 84 -0.57 8.62 -3.14
CA TRP A 84 -0.55 8.27 -1.72
C TRP A 84 -1.92 8.45 -1.05
N ALA A 85 -2.63 9.55 -1.32
CA ALA A 85 -3.97 9.77 -0.80
C ALA A 85 -4.97 8.69 -1.28
N ILE A 86 -4.96 8.37 -2.58
CA ILE A 86 -5.79 7.29 -3.15
C ILE A 86 -5.45 5.95 -2.49
N SER A 87 -4.16 5.69 -2.28
CA SER A 87 -3.67 4.50 -1.59
C SER A 87 -4.24 4.40 -0.17
N MET A 88 -4.29 5.50 0.60
CA MET A 88 -4.90 5.50 1.94
C MET A 88 -6.39 5.16 1.91
N PHE A 89 -7.16 5.64 0.93
CA PHE A 89 -8.56 5.28 0.79
C PHE A 89 -8.76 3.79 0.49
N LEU A 90 -7.91 3.19 -0.34
CA LEU A 90 -7.93 1.74 -0.60
C LEU A 90 -7.64 0.94 0.67
N LEU A 91 -6.69 1.38 1.48
CA LEU A 91 -6.38 0.75 2.76
C LEU A 91 -7.57 0.80 3.72
N LEU A 92 -8.19 1.97 3.88
CA LEU A 92 -9.38 2.15 4.71
C LEU A 92 -10.52 1.25 4.22
N GLY A 93 -10.75 1.16 2.91
CA GLY A 93 -11.74 0.25 2.32
C GLY A 93 -11.46 -1.21 2.67
N GLY A 94 -10.21 -1.66 2.58
CA GLY A 94 -9.79 -3.01 2.98
C GLY A 94 -10.03 -3.30 4.46
N ILE A 95 -9.69 -2.35 5.35
CA ILE A 95 -9.91 -2.48 6.80
C ILE A 95 -11.40 -2.60 7.12
N VAL A 96 -12.23 -1.71 6.54
CA VAL A 96 -13.68 -1.73 6.74
C VAL A 96 -14.27 -3.05 6.24
N SER A 97 -13.89 -3.49 5.03
CA SER A 97 -14.35 -4.76 4.47
C SER A 97 -14.00 -5.95 5.38
N LEU A 98 -12.79 -5.95 5.95
CA LEU A 98 -12.35 -7.01 6.87
C LEU A 98 -13.12 -6.97 8.20
N ALA A 99 -13.41 -5.77 8.72
CA ALA A 99 -14.16 -5.59 9.95
C ALA A 99 -15.63 -6.03 9.80
N THR A 100 -16.30 -5.61 8.72
CA THR A 100 -17.69 -6.00 8.44
C THR A 100 -17.84 -7.50 8.23
N GLY A 101 -16.88 -8.15 7.54
CA GLY A 101 -16.88 -9.60 7.37
C GLY A 101 -16.81 -10.39 8.69
N LYS A 102 -16.09 -9.87 9.70
CA LYS A 102 -16.04 -10.49 11.03
C LYS A 102 -17.36 -10.37 11.79
N ILE A 103 -17.98 -9.19 11.76
CA ILE A 103 -19.24 -8.92 12.47
C ILE A 103 -20.36 -9.83 11.96
N HIS A 104 -20.49 -9.99 10.64
CA HIS A 104 -21.49 -10.90 10.08
C HIS A 104 -21.27 -12.36 10.48
N ALA A 105 -20.01 -12.80 10.60
CA ALA A 105 -19.69 -14.15 11.03
C ALA A 105 -20.08 -14.41 12.50
N GLU A 106 -19.82 -13.45 13.41
CA GLU A 106 -20.22 -13.57 14.81
C GLU A 106 -21.74 -13.60 14.99
N LEU A 107 -22.46 -12.71 14.30
CA LEU A 107 -23.93 -12.68 14.36
C LEU A 107 -24.56 -13.98 13.83
N ALA A 108 -23.96 -14.60 12.80
CA ALA A 108 -24.44 -15.88 12.28
C ALA A 108 -24.23 -17.04 13.27
N LEU A 109 -23.13 -17.00 14.05
CA LEU A 109 -22.88 -17.99 15.11
C LEU A 109 -23.85 -17.83 16.27
N GLU A 110 -24.11 -16.60 16.73
CA GLU A 110 -25.08 -16.33 17.80
C GLU A 110 -26.51 -16.73 17.40
N ALA A 111 -26.90 -16.51 16.14
CA ALA A 111 -28.20 -16.91 15.63
C ALA A 111 -28.36 -18.45 15.63
N ASN A 112 -27.33 -19.17 15.16
CA ASN A 112 -27.34 -20.63 15.13
C ASN A 112 -27.34 -21.25 16.54
N GLU A 113 -26.58 -20.67 17.49
CA GLU A 113 -26.59 -21.13 18.89
C GLU A 113 -27.98 -20.98 19.54
N LYS A 114 -28.69 -19.88 19.26
CA LYS A 114 -30.04 -19.64 19.79
C LYS A 114 -31.06 -20.60 19.19
N GLU A 115 -30.92 -20.99 17.94
CA GLU A 115 -31.82 -21.93 17.26
C GLU A 115 -31.59 -23.39 17.71
N GLY A 116 -30.35 -23.76 18.04
CA GLY A 116 -29.99 -25.10 18.52
C GLY A 116 -30.30 -25.39 19.99
N ARG A 117 -30.80 -24.42 20.77
CA ARG A 117 -31.11 -24.61 22.20
C ARG A 117 -32.53 -25.18 22.36
N PRO A 118 -32.72 -26.44 22.82
CA PRO A 118 -34.05 -26.96 23.08
C PRO A 118 -34.71 -26.15 24.21
N ARG A 119 -36.00 -25.84 24.02
CA ARG A 119 -36.83 -25.00 24.91
C ARG A 119 -37.03 -25.63 26.28
#